data_AF-A0A1F8ESV3-F1
#
_entry.id   AF-A0A1F8ESV3-F1
#
_cell.length_a   1.000
_cell.length_b   1.000
_cell.length_c   1.000
_cell.angle_alpha   90.00
_cell.angle_beta   90.00
_cell.angle_gamma   90.00
#
_symmetry.space_group_name_H-M   'P 1'
#
loop_
_entity.id
_entity.type
_entity.pdbx_description
1 polymer ?
#
loop_
_entity_poly.entity_id
_entity_poly.type
_entity_poly.pdbx_seq_one_letter_code
_entity_poly.pdbx_strand_id
1 'polypeptide(L)'
;MGRWGYKILADALLVIHLIWIVILLGGTFYIFFNRGYVKYHIIIVSGTLLFNLFLGGCPLTWWEERARKIWDPRTYYHPNSFAVTYVHRLFGHDITPQQVNWALIGIKVFSYTSSVLLLTKIM
;
A
#
# COMPACT_ATOMS: atom_id res chain seq x y z
N MET A 1 -3.13 -19.39 -17.75
CA MET A 1 -2.89 -19.76 -16.34
C MET A 1 -4.14 -20.46 -15.82
N GLY A 2 -4.02 -21.62 -15.16
CA GLY A 2 -5.20 -22.28 -14.56
C GLY A 2 -5.71 -21.54 -13.33
N ARG A 3 -6.90 -21.91 -12.83
CA ARG A 3 -7.54 -21.32 -11.64
C ARG A 3 -6.59 -21.23 -10.43
N TRP A 4 -5.84 -22.29 -10.16
CA TRP A 4 -4.82 -22.33 -9.12
C TRP A 4 -3.62 -21.40 -9.36
N GLY A 5 -3.27 -21.13 -10.60
CA GLY A 5 -2.22 -20.16 -10.95
C GLY A 5 -2.61 -18.74 -10.55
N TYR A 6 -3.88 -18.36 -10.70
CA TYR A 6 -4.38 -17.06 -10.25
C TYR A 6 -4.40 -16.93 -8.73
N LYS A 7 -4.64 -18.03 -8.00
CA LYS A 7 -4.50 -18.04 -6.53
C LYS A 7 -3.08 -17.71 -6.12
N ILE A 8 -2.09 -18.43 -6.69
CA ILE A 8 -0.66 -18.23 -6.37
C ILE A 8 -0.24 -16.81 -6.73
N LEU A 9 -0.67 -16.29 -7.89
CA LEU A 9 -0.39 -14.91 -8.29
C LEU A 9 -0.97 -13.90 -7.29
N ALA A 10 -2.21 -14.08 -6.85
CA ALA A 10 -2.82 -13.20 -5.86
C ALA A 10 -2.13 -13.28 -4.48
N ASP A 11 -1.75 -14.48 -4.03
CA ASP A 11 -0.99 -14.68 -2.79
C ASP A 11 0.40 -14.00 -2.89
N ALA A 12 1.08 -14.11 -4.03
CA ALA A 12 2.35 -13.44 -4.27
C ALA A 12 2.21 -11.92 -4.30
N LEU A 13 1.19 -11.39 -4.98
CA LEU A 13 0.90 -9.95 -5.02
C LEU A 13 0.61 -9.39 -3.63
N LEU A 14 -0.14 -10.13 -2.80
CA LEU A 14 -0.37 -9.79 -1.40
C LEU A 14 0.96 -9.66 -0.65
N VAL A 15 1.85 -10.65 -0.75
CA VAL A 15 3.16 -10.63 -0.07
C VAL A 15 4.00 -9.44 -0.52
N ILE A 16 4.08 -9.19 -1.84
CA ILE A 16 4.81 -8.05 -2.39
C ILE A 16 4.22 -6.73 -1.87
N HIS A 17 2.90 -6.62 -1.79
CA HIS A 17 2.24 -5.43 -1.27
C HIS A 17 2.58 -5.21 0.21
N LEU A 18 2.55 -6.27 1.02
CA LEU A 18 2.92 -6.18 2.44
C LEU A 18 4.38 -5.73 2.61
N ILE A 19 5.30 -6.26 1.80
CA ILE A 19 6.70 -5.81 1.78
C ILE A 19 6.78 -4.32 1.42
N TRP A 20 6.00 -3.87 0.43
CA TRP A 20 5.96 -2.46 0.04
C TRP A 20 5.48 -1.55 1.18
N ILE A 21 4.47 -1.99 1.94
CA ILE A 21 3.98 -1.26 3.12
C ILE A 21 5.09 -1.18 4.19
N VAL A 22 5.82 -2.27 4.44
CA VAL A 22 6.93 -2.26 5.39
C VAL A 22 8.04 -1.30 4.94
N ILE A 23 8.38 -1.27 3.66
CA ILE A 23 9.37 -0.34 3.12
C ILE A 23 8.89 1.11 3.29
N LEU A 24 7.62 1.40 3.00
CA LEU A 24 7.07 2.75 3.17
C LEU A 24 7.05 3.18 4.64
N LEU A 25 6.39 2.41 5.51
CA LEU A 25 6.25 2.77 6.91
C LEU A 25 7.58 2.69 7.66
N GLY A 26 8.27 1.56 7.52
CA GLY A 26 9.57 1.33 8.12
C GLY A 26 10.62 2.33 7.61
N GLY A 27 10.58 2.67 6.32
CA GLY A 27 11.41 3.71 5.74
C GLY A 27 11.16 5.09 6.37
N THR A 28 9.90 5.45 6.64
CA THR A 28 9.55 6.71 7.33
C THR A 28 10.15 6.78 8.73
N PHE A 29 10.26 5.67 9.45
CA PHE A 29 10.96 5.65 10.74
C PHE A 29 12.48 5.63 10.55
N TYR A 30 12.97 4.86 9.57
CA TYR A 30 14.39 4.66 9.36
C TYR A 30 15.14 5.91 8.93
N ILE A 31 14.49 6.84 8.20
CA ILE A 31 15.10 8.13 7.82
C ILE A 31 15.57 8.98 9.03
N PHE A 32 14.96 8.80 10.20
CA PHE A 32 15.38 9.50 11.42
C PHE A 32 16.68 8.94 12.01
N PHE A 33 16.99 7.67 11.75
CA PHE A 33 18.22 7.01 12.19
C PHE A 33 19.32 7.08 11.14
N ASN A 34 18.96 7.08 9.85
CA ASN A 34 19.91 7.12 8.75
C ASN A 34 19.50 8.19 7.72
N ARG A 35 20.07 9.39 7.87
CA ARG A 35 19.83 10.52 6.96
C ARG A 35 20.26 10.24 5.51
N GLY A 36 21.20 9.32 5.29
CA GLY A 36 21.61 8.91 3.95
C GLY A 36 20.49 8.20 3.17
N TYR A 37 19.58 7.51 3.87
CA TYR A 37 18.46 6.81 3.27
C TYR A 37 17.33 7.73 2.77
N VAL A 38 17.27 8.98 3.26
CA VAL A 38 16.20 9.96 2.93
C VAL A 38 16.02 10.12 1.43
N LYS A 39 17.11 10.15 0.65
CA LYS A 39 17.06 10.28 -0.82
C LYS A 39 16.37 9.10 -1.50
N TYR A 40 16.55 7.89 -0.98
CA TYR A 40 15.88 6.71 -1.51
C TYR A 40 14.41 6.69 -1.07
N HIS A 41 14.16 7.01 0.19
CA HIS A 41 12.81 7.02 0.74
C HIS A 41 11.90 8.02 0.03
N ILE A 42 12.38 9.23 -0.25
CA ILE A 42 11.59 10.24 -0.95
C ILE A 42 11.23 9.79 -2.37
N ILE A 43 12.12 9.08 -3.08
CA ILE A 43 11.82 8.52 -4.41
C ILE A 43 10.71 7.47 -4.30
N ILE A 44 10.79 6.57 -3.32
CA ILE A 44 9.80 5.50 -3.11
C ILE A 44 8.42 6.09 -2.76
N VAL A 45 8.38 7.04 -1.83
CA VAL A 45 7.13 7.71 -1.42
C VAL A 45 6.55 8.52 -2.57
N SER A 46 7.39 9.27 -3.31
CA SER A 46 6.94 10.04 -4.48
C SER A 46 6.35 9.14 -5.55
N GLY A 47 7.04 8.04 -5.90
CA GLY A 47 6.52 7.06 -6.86
C GLY A 47 5.18 6.49 -6.42
N THR A 48 5.04 6.15 -5.12
CA THR A 48 3.77 5.67 -4.56
C THR A 48 2.67 6.72 -4.64
N LEU A 49 2.96 7.99 -4.36
CA LEU A 49 2.00 9.09 -4.47
C LEU A 49 1.57 9.30 -5.92
N LEU A 50 2.52 9.30 -6.86
CA LEU A 50 2.24 9.41 -8.29
C LEU A 50 1.36 8.26 -8.78
N PHE A 51 1.66 7.02 -8.41
CA PHE A 51 0.80 5.89 -8.77
C PHE A 51 -0.61 6.04 -8.20
N ASN A 52 -0.78 6.49 -6.95
CA ASN A 52 -2.11 6.74 -6.41
C ASN A 52 -2.83 7.88 -7.14
N LEU A 53 -2.12 8.93 -7.57
CA LEU A 53 -2.70 10.07 -8.27
C LEU A 53 -3.16 9.68 -9.69
N PHE A 54 -2.32 8.98 -10.44
CA PHE A 54 -2.62 8.62 -11.84
C PHE A 54 -3.52 7.40 -11.99
N LEU A 55 -3.43 6.43 -11.08
CA LEU A 55 -4.18 5.17 -11.16
C LEU A 55 -5.34 5.09 -10.15
N GLY A 56 -5.55 6.15 -9.37
CA GLY A 56 -6.64 6.21 -8.37
C GLY A 56 -6.47 5.26 -7.18
N GLY A 57 -5.32 4.59 -7.05
CA GLY A 57 -5.05 3.61 -6.00
C GLY A 57 -3.71 2.90 -6.18
N CYS A 58 -3.49 1.85 -5.39
CA CYS A 58 -2.29 1.02 -5.53
C CYS A 58 -2.46 0.01 -6.69
N PRO A 59 -1.61 0.02 -7.72
CA PRO A 59 -1.72 -0.93 -8.83
C PRO A 59 -1.63 -2.40 -8.39
N LEU A 60 -0.91 -2.69 -7.30
CA LEU A 60 -0.84 -4.04 -6.74
C LEU A 60 -2.20 -4.51 -6.21
N THR A 61 -2.99 -3.62 -5.59
CA THR A 61 -4.37 -3.93 -5.19
C THR A 61 -5.21 -4.31 -6.40
N TRP A 62 -5.11 -3.53 -7.47
CA TRP A 62 -5.90 -3.77 -8.68
C TRP A 62 -5.55 -5.12 -9.34
N TRP A 63 -4.25 -5.45 -9.42
CA TRP A 63 -3.81 -6.75 -9.94
C TRP A 63 -4.22 -7.91 -9.05
N GLU A 64 -4.09 -7.75 -7.72
CA GLU A 64 -4.49 -8.79 -6.77
C GLU A 64 -6.00 -9.03 -6.87
N GLU A 65 -6.80 -7.98 -6.88
CA GLU A 65 -8.26 -8.05 -7.03
C GLU A 65 -8.65 -8.77 -8.31
N ARG A 66 -7.99 -8.45 -9.42
CA ARG A 66 -8.26 -9.09 -10.70
C ARG A 66 -7.91 -10.58 -10.66
N ALA A 67 -6.77 -10.94 -10.08
CA ALA A 67 -6.37 -12.33 -9.92
C ALA A 67 -7.32 -13.10 -8.98
N ARG A 68 -7.73 -12.51 -7.86
CA ARG A 68 -8.69 -13.10 -6.91
C ARG A 68 -10.07 -13.29 -7.52
N LYS A 69 -10.60 -12.30 -8.24
CA LYS A 69 -11.91 -12.41 -8.91
C LYS A 69 -11.95 -13.54 -9.93
N ILE A 70 -10.85 -13.80 -10.63
CA ILE A 70 -10.74 -14.92 -11.58
C ILE A 70 -10.68 -16.27 -10.83
N TRP A 71 -9.99 -16.31 -9.68
CA TRP A 71 -9.87 -17.53 -8.89
C TRP A 71 -11.15 -17.86 -8.10
N ASP A 72 -11.68 -16.92 -7.34
CA ASP A 72 -12.91 -17.04 -6.56
C ASP A 72 -13.64 -15.69 -6.42
N PRO A 73 -14.71 -15.46 -7.22
CA PRO A 73 -15.50 -14.22 -7.17
C PRO A 73 -16.16 -13.95 -5.81
N ARG A 74 -16.33 -14.96 -4.95
CA ARG A 74 -17.05 -14.84 -3.67
C ARG A 74 -16.19 -14.34 -2.51
N THR A 75 -14.86 -14.32 -2.68
CA THR A 75 -13.93 -13.96 -1.61
C THR A 75 -13.69 -12.46 -1.46
N TYR A 76 -14.31 -11.60 -2.28
CA TYR A 76 -14.05 -10.18 -2.29
C TYR A 76 -15.29 -9.35 -1.98
N TYR A 77 -15.27 -8.68 -0.82
CA TYR A 77 -16.42 -7.91 -0.30
C TYR A 77 -16.31 -6.40 -0.59
N HIS A 78 -15.10 -5.85 -0.77
CA HIS A 78 -14.89 -4.40 -0.97
C HIS A 78 -13.95 -4.09 -2.15
N PRO A 79 -14.48 -3.70 -3.33
CA PRO A 79 -13.67 -3.40 -4.51
C PRO A 79 -12.78 -2.18 -4.31
N ASN A 80 -11.56 -2.25 -4.85
CA ASN A 80 -10.47 -1.26 -4.77
C ASN A 80 -9.99 -0.91 -3.34
N SER A 81 -10.28 -1.75 -2.34
CA SER A 81 -9.82 -1.51 -0.97
C SER A 81 -9.19 -2.76 -0.37
N PHE A 82 -7.90 -2.91 -0.66
CA PHE A 82 -7.02 -3.92 -0.07
C PHE A 82 -7.14 -3.94 1.45
N ALA A 83 -6.91 -2.80 2.08
CA ALA A 83 -6.86 -2.70 3.53
C ALA A 83 -8.22 -3.00 4.17
N VAL A 84 -9.35 -2.55 3.61
CA VAL A 84 -10.67 -2.93 4.14
C VAL A 84 -10.92 -4.43 3.98
N THR A 85 -10.60 -5.01 2.82
CA THR A 85 -10.81 -6.44 2.56
C THR A 85 -10.05 -7.30 3.57
N TYR A 86 -8.79 -6.96 3.86
CA TYR A 86 -7.98 -7.71 4.82
C TYR A 86 -8.32 -7.37 6.28
N VAL A 87 -8.71 -6.13 6.61
CA VAL A 87 -9.17 -5.78 7.95
C VAL A 87 -10.46 -6.49 8.31
N HIS A 88 -11.45 -6.50 7.40
CA HIS A 88 -12.67 -7.28 7.58
C HIS A 88 -12.35 -8.77 7.75
N ARG A 89 -11.46 -9.32 6.92
CA ARG A 89 -11.07 -10.73 6.99
C ARG A 89 -10.33 -11.12 8.28
N LEU A 90 -9.49 -10.23 8.82
CA LEU A 90 -8.67 -10.52 10.01
C LEU A 90 -9.39 -10.22 11.32
N PHE A 91 -10.15 -9.12 11.38
CA PHE A 91 -10.75 -8.61 12.61
C PHE A 91 -12.28 -8.71 12.63
N GLY A 92 -12.92 -9.09 11.52
CA GLY A 92 -14.38 -9.18 11.43
C GLY A 92 -15.09 -7.83 11.58
N HIS A 93 -14.36 -6.72 11.45
CA HIS A 93 -14.89 -5.38 11.68
C HIS A 93 -15.07 -4.62 10.36
N ASP A 94 -16.26 -4.06 10.16
CA ASP A 94 -16.61 -3.29 8.98
C ASP A 94 -16.11 -1.85 9.11
N ILE A 95 -14.91 -1.60 8.58
CA ILE A 95 -14.40 -0.23 8.44
C ILE A 95 -14.78 0.30 7.07
N THR A 96 -15.24 1.55 7.02
CA THR A 96 -15.59 2.16 5.75
C THR A 96 -14.33 2.37 4.87
N PRO A 97 -14.41 2.12 3.55
CA PRO A 97 -13.29 2.40 2.63
C PRO A 97 -12.80 3.85 2.69
N GLN A 98 -13.71 4.78 2.98
CA GLN A 98 -13.36 6.19 3.08
C GLN A 98 -12.45 6.47 4.28
N GLN A 99 -12.74 5.91 5.46
CA GLN A 99 -11.88 6.07 6.65
C GLN A 99 -10.47 5.52 6.41
N VAL A 100 -10.38 4.31 5.84
CA VAL A 100 -9.09 3.67 5.55
C VAL A 100 -8.30 4.47 4.51
N ASN A 101 -8.96 4.93 3.44
CA ASN A 101 -8.30 5.74 2.42
C ASN A 101 -7.77 7.07 2.98
N TRP A 102 -8.55 7.75 3.83
CA TRP A 102 -8.08 8.97 4.51
C TRP A 102 -6.88 8.72 5.41
N ALA A 103 -6.92 7.65 6.21
CA ALA A 103 -5.78 7.26 7.06
C ALA A 103 -4.52 6.98 6.23
N LEU A 104 -4.66 6.23 5.12
CA LEU A 104 -3.54 5.93 4.22
C LEU A 104 -3.00 7.18 3.51
N ILE A 105 -3.86 8.12 3.11
CA ILE A 105 -3.42 9.40 2.55
C ILE A 105 -2.64 10.18 3.60
N GLY A 106 -3.16 10.30 4.83
CA GLY A 106 -2.50 10.99 5.94
C GLY A 106 -1.10 10.43 6.22
N ILE A 107 -0.97 9.11 6.30
CA ILE A 107 0.32 8.42 6.48
C ILE A 107 1.31 8.76 5.35
N LYS A 108 0.86 8.72 4.08
CA LYS A 108 1.72 9.00 2.92
C LYS A 108 2.18 10.46 2.92
N VAL A 109 1.27 11.40 3.20
CA VAL A 109 1.59 12.84 3.27
C VAL A 109 2.56 13.12 4.41
N PHE A 110 2.33 12.55 5.60
CA PHE A 110 3.24 12.65 6.74
C PHE A 110 4.63 12.09 6.41
N SER A 111 4.70 10.92 5.77
CA SER A 111 5.96 10.31 5.34
C SER A 111 6.71 11.20 4.36
N TYR A 112 6.01 11.74 3.36
CA TYR A 112 6.62 12.61 2.35
C TYR A 112 7.15 13.90 2.97
N THR A 113 6.32 14.59 3.77
CA THR A 113 6.70 15.85 4.44
C THR A 113 7.88 15.65 5.38
N SER A 114 7.89 14.60 6.20
CA SER A 114 9.03 14.26 7.08
C SER A 114 10.32 14.02 6.28
N SER A 115 10.21 13.34 5.14
CA SER A 115 11.36 13.09 4.24
C SER A 115 11.90 14.39 3.64
N VAL A 116 11.02 15.27 3.19
CA VAL A 116 11.40 16.58 2.62
C VAL A 116 12.07 17.44 3.69
N LEU A 117 11.50 17.54 4.89
CA LEU A 117 12.04 18.34 5.98
C LEU A 117 13.45 17.88 6.41
N LEU A 118 13.67 16.57 6.49
CA LEU A 118 14.99 16.00 6.78
C LEU A 118 15.98 16.21 5.62
N LEU A 119 15.51 16.14 4.37
CA LEU A 119 16.37 16.37 3.20
C LEU A 119 16.84 17.83 3.10
N THR A 120 15.94 18.79 3.37
CA THR A 120 16.23 20.22 3.36
C THR A 120 16.96 20.70 4.61
N LYS A 121 17.25 19.81 5.56
CA LYS A 121 17.88 20.10 6.86
C LYS A 121 17.13 21.14 7.69
N ILE A 122 15.81 21.23 7.50
CA ILE A 122 14.94 22.02 8.37
C ILE A 122 14.75 21.30 9.72
N MET A 123 14.93 19.96 9.73
CA MET A 123 15.10 19.08 10.88
C MET A 123 16.44 18.32 10.79
#